data_AF-A0A6B9TKR4-F1
#
_entry.id   AF-A0A6B9TKR4-F1
#
_cell.length_a   1.000
_cell.length_b   1.000
_cell.length_c   1.000
_cell.angle_alpha   90.00
_cell.angle_beta   90.00
_cell.angle_gamma   90.00
#
_symmetry.space_group_name_H-M   'P 1'
#
loop_
_entity.id
_entity.type
_entity.pdbx_description
1 polymer ?
#
loop_
_entity_poly.entity_id
_entity_poly.type
_entity_poly.pdbx_seq_one_letter_code
_entity_poly.pdbx_strand_id
1 'polypeptide(L)'
;MIVVLLKAAALIFITLAAAVSVRNYMLTRFASGVWGFVSMGLVSGAIIIGVRFIKEFIPLMEFEVVKICLLPVMMAFILAASFELNRDILKPI
;
A
#
# COMPACT_ATOMS: atom_id res chain seq x y z
N MET A 1 -4.48 -11.25 -22.31
CA MET A 1 -4.58 -12.29 -21.26
C MET A 1 -3.41 -12.27 -20.28
N ILE A 2 -2.14 -12.34 -20.73
CA ILE A 2 -0.98 -12.34 -19.82
C ILE A 2 -0.93 -11.10 -18.91
N VAL A 3 -1.21 -9.90 -19.44
CA VAL A 3 -1.20 -8.64 -18.67
C VAL A 3 -2.27 -8.65 -17.55
N VAL A 4 -3.46 -9.16 -17.85
CA VAL A 4 -4.57 -9.29 -16.90
C VAL A 4 -4.18 -10.22 -15.74
N LEU A 5 -3.55 -11.37 -16.07
CA LEU A 5 -3.08 -12.34 -15.07
C LEU A 5 -1.99 -11.75 -14.16
N LEU A 6 -1.05 -10.99 -14.72
CA LEU A 6 -0.01 -10.31 -13.94
C LEU A 6 -0.60 -9.26 -12.99
N LYS A 7 -1.60 -8.51 -13.42
CA LYS A 7 -2.30 -7.54 -12.56
C LYS A 7 -3.11 -8.22 -11.45
N ALA A 8 -3.78 -9.33 -11.76
CA ALA A 8 -4.48 -10.13 -10.76
C ALA A 8 -3.51 -10.71 -9.71
N ALA A 9 -2.38 -11.27 -10.15
CA ALA A 9 -1.33 -11.74 -9.25
C ALA A 9 -0.79 -10.60 -8.37
N ALA A 10 -0.50 -9.44 -8.95
CA ALA A 10 -0.04 -8.27 -8.21
C ALA A 10 -1.06 -7.82 -7.14
N LEU A 11 -2.36 -7.87 -7.45
CA LEU A 11 -3.44 -7.55 -6.51
C LEU A 11 -3.48 -8.54 -5.33
N ILE A 12 -3.28 -9.83 -5.60
CA ILE A 12 -3.22 -10.87 -4.55
C ILE A 12 -1.99 -10.66 -3.65
N PHE A 13 -0.81 -10.45 -4.24
CA PHE A 13 0.41 -10.26 -3.45
C PHE A 13 0.37 -8.99 -2.60
N ILE A 14 -0.14 -7.87 -3.13
CA ILE A 14 -0.20 -6.63 -2.36
C ILE A 14 -1.25 -6.68 -1.24
N THR A 15 -2.37 -7.38 -1.45
CA THR A 15 -3.39 -7.56 -0.40
C THR A 15 -2.88 -8.49 0.71
N LEU A 16 -2.18 -9.58 0.35
CA LEU A 16 -1.49 -10.43 1.32
C LEU A 16 -0.42 -9.66 2.10
N ALA A 17 0.39 -8.84 1.43
CA ALA A 17 1.39 -7.99 2.08
C ALA A 17 0.73 -7.00 3.06
N ALA A 18 -0.40 -6.39 2.69
CA ALA A 18 -1.15 -5.51 3.57
C ALA A 18 -1.65 -6.24 4.82
N ALA A 19 -2.24 -7.44 4.66
CA ALA A 19 -2.72 -8.26 5.76
C ALA A 19 -1.59 -8.67 6.72
N VAL A 20 -0.42 -9.05 6.18
CA VAL A 20 0.78 -9.36 6.98
C VAL A 20 1.28 -8.12 7.72
N SER A 21 1.31 -6.96 7.08
CA SER A 21 1.69 -5.69 7.73
C SER A 21 0.75 -5.35 8.89
N VAL A 22 -0.56 -5.50 8.71
CA VAL A 22 -1.56 -5.26 9.78
C VAL A 22 -1.37 -6.26 10.92
N ARG A 23 -1.14 -7.54 10.61
CA ARG A 23 -0.85 -8.54 11.65
C ARG A 23 0.39 -8.16 12.45
N ASN A 24 1.47 -7.73 11.79
CA ASN A 24 2.70 -7.29 12.44
C ASN A 24 2.48 -6.04 13.31
N TYR A 25 1.66 -5.10 12.84
CA TYR A 25 1.27 -3.93 13.62
C TYR A 25 0.55 -4.32 14.94
N MET A 26 -0.37 -5.29 14.88
CA MET A 26 -1.07 -5.78 16.07
C MET A 26 -0.15 -6.55 17.02
N LEU A 27 0.77 -7.36 16.47
CA LEU A 27 1.72 -8.15 17.27
C LEU A 27 2.79 -7.29 17.95
N THR A 28 3.21 -6.20 17.31
CA THR A 28 4.21 -5.26 17.86
C THR A 28 3.61 -4.20 18.79
N ARG A 29 2.38 -4.44 19.30
CA ARG A 29 1.70 -3.63 20.33
C ARG A 29 1.72 -2.12 20.03
N PHE A 30 1.33 -1.67 18.83
CA PHE A 30 1.23 -0.23 18.49
C PHE A 30 2.51 0.61 18.77
N ALA A 31 3.63 -0.01 19.18
CA ALA A 31 4.80 0.68 19.71
C ALA A 31 5.66 1.27 18.59
N SER A 32 5.56 0.68 17.40
CA SER A 32 6.19 1.17 16.17
C SER A 32 5.10 1.62 15.19
N GLY A 33 4.96 2.93 15.02
CA GLY A 33 4.06 3.53 14.01
C GLY A 33 4.41 3.12 12.57
N VAL A 34 5.61 2.56 12.36
CA VAL A 34 6.13 2.09 11.07
C VAL A 34 5.16 1.12 10.40
N TRP A 35 4.72 0.06 11.10
CA TRP A 35 3.84 -0.95 10.52
C TRP A 35 2.46 -0.39 10.16
N GLY A 36 1.99 0.62 10.89
CA GLY A 36 0.79 1.39 10.58
C GLY A 36 0.94 2.13 9.25
N PHE A 37 2.00 2.93 9.10
CA PHE A 37 2.27 3.66 7.85
C PHE A 37 2.52 2.72 6.65
N VAL A 38 3.25 1.62 6.85
CA VAL A 38 3.46 0.60 5.81
C VAL A 38 2.12 0.00 5.36
N SER A 39 1.24 -0.34 6.30
CA SER A 39 -0.08 -0.88 5.95
C SER A 39 -0.94 0.11 5.15
N MET A 40 -0.95 1.40 5.53
CA MET A 40 -1.67 2.45 4.80
C MET A 40 -1.10 2.65 3.38
N GLY A 41 0.22 2.57 3.22
CA GLY A 41 0.88 2.57 1.91
C GLY A 41 0.47 1.37 1.05
N LEU A 42 0.46 0.17 1.62
CA LEU A 42 0.09 -1.06 0.91
C LEU A 42 -1.39 -1.08 0.51
N VAL A 43 -2.29 -0.60 1.36
CA VAL A 43 -3.73 -0.46 1.04
C VAL A 43 -3.92 0.54 -0.10
N SER A 44 -3.23 1.68 -0.07
CA SER A 44 -3.26 2.67 -1.15
C SER A 44 -2.77 2.05 -2.48
N GLY A 45 -1.69 1.28 -2.43
CA GLY A 45 -1.20 0.53 -3.58
C GLY A 45 -2.18 -0.52 -4.10
N ALA A 46 -2.87 -1.24 -3.20
CA ALA A 46 -3.89 -2.22 -3.57
C ALA A 46 -5.06 -1.56 -4.32
N ILE A 47 -5.51 -0.39 -3.88
CA ILE A 47 -6.56 0.39 -4.56
C ILE A 47 -6.07 0.83 -5.95
N ILE A 48 -4.84 1.33 -6.08
CA ILE A 48 -4.27 1.73 -7.39
C ILE A 48 -4.22 0.55 -8.36
N ILE A 49 -3.79 -0.63 -7.90
CA ILE A 49 -3.71 -1.84 -8.73
C ILE A 49 -5.12 -2.33 -9.10
N GLY A 50 -6.06 -2.30 -8.16
CA GLY A 50 -7.47 -2.64 -8.40
C GLY A 50 -8.09 -1.74 -9.47
N VAL A 51 -7.89 -0.43 -9.38
CA VAL A 51 -8.35 0.54 -10.37
C VAL A 51 -7.69 0.30 -11.74
N ARG A 52 -6.40 -0.03 -11.78
CA ARG A 52 -5.68 -0.39 -13.01
C ARG A 52 -6.17 -1.71 -13.63
N PHE A 53 -6.70 -2.62 -12.82
CA PHE A 53 -7.30 -3.87 -13.26
C PHE A 53 -8.69 -3.62 -13.84
N ILE A 54 -9.56 -2.90 -13.10
CA ILE A 54 -10.93 -2.56 -13.55
C ILE A 54 -10.90 -1.74 -14.85
N LYS A 55 -9.94 -0.82 -14.99
CA LYS A 55 -9.78 -0.01 -16.21
C LYS A 55 -9.57 -0.85 -17.48
N GLU A 56 -9.05 -2.06 -17.38
CA GLU A 56 -8.94 -2.95 -18.55
C GLU A 56 -10.29 -3.40 -19.11
N PHE A 57 -11.31 -3.44 -18.26
CA PHE A 57 -12.67 -3.83 -18.63
C PHE A 57 -13.59 -2.62 -18.84
N ILE A 58 -13.36 -1.53 -18.09
CA ILE A 58 -14.20 -0.32 -18.13
C ILE A 58 -13.30 0.93 -18.20
N PRO A 59 -13.09 1.53 -19.38
CA PRO A 59 -12.17 2.65 -19.56
C PRO A 59 -12.83 4.00 -19.21
N LEU A 60 -13.18 4.21 -17.93
CA LEU A 60 -13.65 5.50 -17.44
C LEU A 60 -12.48 6.44 -17.09
N MET A 61 -12.66 7.72 -17.38
CA MET A 61 -11.65 8.76 -17.11
C MET A 61 -11.49 9.03 -15.60
N GLU A 62 -12.53 8.78 -14.81
CA GLU A 62 -12.52 8.90 -13.34
C GLU A 62 -11.46 8.01 -12.68
N PHE A 63 -11.19 6.83 -13.27
CA PHE A 63 -10.15 5.92 -12.79
C PHE A 63 -8.72 6.46 -13.01
N GLU A 64 -8.50 7.38 -13.95
CA GLU A 64 -7.21 8.08 -14.09
C GLU A 64 -6.96 8.99 -12.90
N VAL A 65 -7.98 9.75 -12.49
CA VAL A 65 -7.91 10.70 -11.38
C VAL A 65 -7.56 9.98 -10.09
N VAL A 66 -8.21 8.86 -9.81
CA VAL A 66 -7.95 8.03 -8.61
C VAL A 66 -6.48 7.61 -8.53
N LYS A 67 -5.86 7.20 -9.66
CA LYS A 67 -4.43 6.86 -9.69
C LYS A 67 -3.54 8.06 -9.39
N ILE A 68 -3.81 9.20 -10.03
CA ILE A 68 -3.00 10.42 -9.89
C ILE A 68 -3.05 10.93 -8.44
N CYS A 69 -4.23 10.85 -7.80
CA CYS A 69 -4.41 11.29 -6.41
C CYS A 69 -3.83 10.31 -5.37
N LEU A 70 -3.95 8.99 -5.59
CA LEU A 70 -3.49 8.00 -4.62
C LEU A 70 -1.98 7.75 -4.66
N LEU A 71 -1.31 7.99 -5.79
CA LEU A 71 0.13 7.79 -5.92
C LEU A 71 0.96 8.66 -4.95
N PRO A 72 0.71 9.99 -4.81
CA PRO A 72 1.38 10.80 -3.81
C PRO A 72 0.98 10.43 -2.37
N VAL A 73 -0.26 10.00 -2.13
CA VAL A 73 -0.73 9.52 -0.81
C VAL A 73 0.05 8.27 -0.39
N MET A 74 0.21 7.31 -1.30
CA MET A 74 1.03 6.11 -1.08
C MET A 74 2.48 6.49 -0.77
N MET A 75 3.06 7.42 -1.53
CA MET A 75 4.43 7.89 -1.31
C MET A 75 4.59 8.57 0.05
N ALA A 76 3.63 9.39 0.47
CA ALA A 76 3.63 10.05 1.77
C ALA A 76 3.64 9.04 2.91
N PHE A 77 2.85 7.96 2.82
CA PHE A 77 2.87 6.90 3.83
C PHE A 77 4.19 6.13 3.86
N ILE A 78 4.79 5.85 2.70
CA ILE A 78 6.10 5.17 2.64
C ILE A 78 7.20 6.06 3.25
N LEU A 79 7.19 7.36 2.97
CA LEU A 79 8.12 8.32 3.57
C LEU A 79 7.90 8.46 5.08
N ALA A 80 6.65 8.53 5.54
CA ALA A 80 6.36 8.57 6.97
C ALA A 80 6.87 7.31 7.68
N ALA A 81 6.71 6.13 7.07
CA ALA A 81 7.24 4.88 7.59
C ALA A 81 8.77 4.89 7.70
N SER A 82 9.48 5.44 6.72
CA SER A 82 10.94 5.48 6.74
C SER A 82 11.49 6.43 7.81
N PHE A 83 10.85 7.58 8.04
CA PHE A 83 11.20 8.48 9.13
C PHE A 83 10.95 7.85 10.51
N GLU A 84 9.81 7.18 10.67
CA GLU A 84 9.47 6.51 11.92
C GLU A 84 10.45 5.36 12.21
N LEU A 85 10.84 4.60 11.18
CA LEU A 85 11.83 3.52 11.31
C LEU A 85 13.19 4.05 11.75
N ASN A 86 13.64 5.17 11.16
CA ASN A 86 14.90 5.80 11.55
C ASN A 86 14.84 6.32 13.00
N ARG A 87 13.69 6.84 13.43
CA ARG A 87 13.48 7.26 14.83
C ARG A 87 13.56 6.07 15.79
N ASP A 88 12.90 4.96 15.47
CA ASP A 88 12.91 3.74 16.29
C ASP A 88 14.32 3.13 16.41
N ILE A 89 15.14 3.22 15.34
CA ILE A 89 16.54 2.77 15.36
C ILE A 89 17.43 3.69 16.22
N LEU A 90 17.24 5.01 16.11
CA LEU A 90 18.07 6.00 16.80
C LEU A 90 17.70 6.19 18.29
N LYS A 91 16.49 5.83 18.69
CA LYS A 91 16.02 5.80 20.08
C LYS A 91 15.28 4.48 20.35
N PRO A 92 16.01 3.36 20.52
CA PRO A 92 15.39 2.15 21.04
C PRO A 92 14.89 2.47 22.45
N ILE A 93 13.59 2.26 22.69
CA ILE A 93 12.95 2.44 24.00
C ILE A 93 13.61 1.51 25.02
#